data_AF-R9IXB3-F1
#
_entry.id   AF-R9IXB3-F1
#
_cell.length_a   1.000
_cell.length_b   1.000
_cell.length_c   1.000
_cell.angle_alpha   90.00
_cell.angle_beta   90.00
_cell.angle_gamma   90.00
#
_symmetry.space_group_name_H-M   'P 1'
#
loop_
_entity.id
_entity.type
_entity.pdbx_description
1 polymer ?
#
loop_
_entity_poly.entity_id
_entity_poly.type
_entity_poly.pdbx_seq_one_letter_code
_entity_poly.pdbx_strand_id
1 'polypeptide(L)'
;MTELEINKEYTYPQICEIVGWEQKAGNSKKAQLREIEDAYEYYHPENKKTHKPKKSYIFTRKIRDLVEPSKENSAGNNRKNIQSMIWYLQAKFDLDDNWYSFTDWYCEKLELMHKGICNAVYHPDEVDAVCEKYNISDGKLFCEYVSAAKSELKNMFLKALAYLDKKNKITYQDQYKFTYQLGKRTKGNVITDSLNERIEENETIVCNDMNEDYKLSKKMKGRQLLKTIYSKEKLTKEFKELSLGMLQDDEYAINKLNCELSYQHPTFHPDYCSICKERPLISYYRGIAIAEMELEESDQDCLALDITNRIRTKVRKSLMKSYRKPMEQSDLQAIEKALFQQYYDKIDEDIILLADNDDASDIEQIFGETNKFTDKSDNWGEPVSMENDFIVEEILDMPTEGEVQMNLTNTNCVGQDELCKNESHGRKTDRELFCVTRKDSDLLDLDDLY
;
A
#
# COMPACT_ATOMS: atom_id res chain seq x y z
N MET A 1 15.85 32.13 -27.54
CA MET A 1 15.34 32.59 -26.22
C MET A 1 15.54 34.09 -26.15
N THR A 2 14.49 34.83 -25.84
CA THR A 2 14.55 36.28 -25.59
C THR A 2 15.11 36.52 -24.19
N GLU A 3 16.08 37.43 -24.07
CA GLU A 3 16.74 37.73 -22.79
C GLU A 3 15.91 38.69 -21.95
N LEU A 4 15.94 38.52 -20.62
CA LEU A 4 15.31 39.45 -19.68
C LEU A 4 16.10 40.77 -19.64
N GLU A 5 15.41 41.90 -19.73
CA GLU A 5 16.06 43.21 -19.67
C GLU A 5 16.49 43.51 -18.23
N ILE A 6 17.73 43.98 -18.06
CA ILE A 6 18.27 44.37 -16.75
C ILE A 6 17.58 45.66 -16.25
N ASN A 7 17.40 45.78 -14.93
CA ASN A 7 16.80 46.93 -14.24
C ASN A 7 15.31 47.17 -14.54
N LYS A 8 14.60 46.13 -14.99
CA LYS A 8 13.14 46.15 -15.18
C LYS A 8 12.46 45.21 -14.19
N GLU A 9 11.31 45.64 -13.67
CA GLU A 9 10.50 44.84 -12.72
C GLU A 9 9.67 43.83 -13.50
N TYR A 10 9.79 42.55 -13.13
CA TYR A 10 9.04 41.45 -13.72
C TYR A 10 8.33 40.62 -12.65
N THR A 11 7.15 40.12 -12.99
CA THR A 11 6.45 39.08 -12.24
C THR A 11 6.78 37.71 -12.84
N TYR A 12 6.61 36.64 -12.06
CA TYR A 12 6.84 35.26 -12.55
C TYR A 12 6.12 34.94 -13.88
N PRO A 13 4.83 35.29 -14.08
CA PRO A 13 4.16 35.09 -15.37
C PRO A 13 4.85 35.82 -16.54
N GLN A 14 5.28 37.06 -16.31
CA GLN A 14 5.98 37.86 -17.33
C GLN A 14 7.37 37.30 -17.64
N ILE A 15 8.06 36.75 -16.63
CA ILE A 15 9.34 36.08 -16.85
C ILE A 15 9.13 34.86 -17.75
N CYS A 16 8.19 33.98 -17.40
CA CYS A 16 7.83 32.80 -18.20
C CYS A 16 7.49 33.16 -19.65
N GLU A 17 6.70 34.22 -19.87
CA GLU A 17 6.33 34.70 -21.21
C GLU A 17 7.55 35.14 -22.04
N ILE A 18 8.49 35.88 -21.44
CA ILE A 18 9.68 36.40 -22.14
C ILE A 18 10.68 35.28 -22.44
N VAL A 19 10.88 34.36 -21.50
CA VAL A 19 11.85 33.27 -21.68
C VAL A 19 11.30 32.12 -22.54
N GLY A 20 9.98 32.12 -22.78
CA GLY A 20 9.28 31.09 -23.56
C GLY A 20 8.95 29.83 -22.75
N TRP A 21 8.83 29.92 -21.42
CA TRP A 21 8.47 28.80 -20.56
C TRP A 21 6.97 28.77 -20.28
N GLU A 22 6.41 27.56 -20.19
CA GLU A 22 5.04 27.38 -19.71
C GLU A 22 4.96 27.70 -18.20
N GLN A 23 3.92 28.43 -17.80
CA GLN A 23 3.69 28.74 -16.37
C GLN A 23 3.35 27.47 -15.62
N LYS A 24 4.12 27.16 -14.56
CA LYS A 24 3.90 26.00 -13.72
C LYS A 24 3.42 26.38 -12.32
N ALA A 25 2.96 25.39 -11.58
CA ALA A 25 2.55 25.49 -10.18
C ALA A 25 3.39 24.55 -9.29
N GLY A 26 3.28 24.69 -7.96
CA GLY A 26 3.92 23.78 -7.00
C GLY A 26 5.46 23.70 -7.13
N ASN A 27 5.99 22.48 -7.10
CA ASN A 27 7.44 22.23 -7.13
C ASN A 27 8.09 22.60 -8.47
N SER A 28 7.39 22.44 -9.58
CA SER A 28 7.88 22.88 -10.90
C SER A 28 8.02 24.40 -10.98
N LYS A 29 7.13 25.16 -10.33
CA LYS A 29 7.29 26.61 -10.19
C LYS A 29 8.53 26.98 -9.36
N LYS A 30 8.75 26.29 -8.24
CA LYS A 30 9.94 26.51 -7.39
C LYS A 30 11.23 26.22 -8.17
N ALA A 31 11.24 25.16 -9.00
CA ALA A 31 12.40 24.82 -9.82
C ALA A 31 12.68 25.88 -10.91
N GLN A 32 11.64 26.36 -11.60
CA GLN A 32 11.78 27.46 -12.56
C GLN A 32 12.28 28.75 -11.89
N LEU A 33 11.72 29.10 -10.73
CA LEU A 33 12.17 30.27 -9.97
C LEU A 33 13.63 30.13 -9.52
N ARG A 34 14.02 28.98 -8.94
CA ARG A 34 15.41 28.74 -8.54
C ARG A 34 16.39 28.87 -9.69
N GLU A 35 16.05 28.32 -10.86
CA GLU A 35 16.88 28.47 -12.06
C GLU A 35 17.03 29.94 -12.49
N ILE A 36 15.95 30.73 -12.39
CA ILE A 36 15.99 32.17 -12.67
C ILE A 36 16.87 32.90 -11.64
N GLU A 37 16.74 32.56 -10.36
CA GLU A 37 17.52 33.13 -9.25
C GLU A 37 19.01 32.77 -9.34
N ASP A 38 19.35 31.59 -9.83
CA ASP A 38 20.74 31.15 -10.04
C ASP A 38 21.36 31.76 -11.31
N ALA A 39 20.55 32.09 -12.32
CA ALA A 39 21.01 32.65 -13.58
C ALA A 39 21.18 34.17 -13.55
N TYR A 40 20.57 34.88 -12.60
CA TYR A 40 20.60 36.34 -12.50
C TYR A 40 20.84 36.83 -11.07
N GLU A 41 21.60 37.91 -10.92
CA GLU A 41 21.54 38.71 -9.70
C GLU A 41 20.21 39.49 -9.68
N TYR A 42 19.50 39.45 -8.57
CA TYR A 42 18.19 40.08 -8.44
C TYR A 42 17.96 40.67 -7.05
N TYR A 43 16.95 41.54 -6.97
CA TYR A 43 16.35 41.92 -5.71
C TYR A 43 14.83 42.06 -5.85
N HIS A 44 14.14 41.95 -4.73
CA HIS A 44 12.71 42.20 -4.65
C HIS A 44 12.43 43.67 -4.33
N PRO A 45 11.70 44.40 -5.19
CA PRO A 45 11.33 45.78 -4.88
C PRO A 45 10.42 45.83 -3.65
N GLU A 46 10.60 46.85 -2.82
CA GLU A 46 9.84 47.01 -1.58
C GLU A 46 8.46 47.63 -1.83
N ASN A 47 7.44 47.15 -1.13
CA ASN A 47 6.11 47.75 -1.18
C ASN A 47 6.07 49.00 -0.29
N LYS A 48 5.89 50.17 -0.91
CA LYS A 48 5.82 51.49 -0.24
C LYS A 48 4.78 51.59 0.90
N LYS A 49 3.74 50.73 0.92
CA LYS A 49 2.70 50.74 1.95
C LYS A 49 2.98 49.79 3.12
N THR A 50 3.59 48.64 2.86
CA THR A 50 3.74 47.58 3.85
C THR A 50 5.18 47.37 4.29
N HIS A 51 6.15 48.02 3.65
CA HIS A 51 7.59 47.84 3.86
C HIS A 51 8.06 46.38 3.74
N LYS A 52 7.32 45.58 2.97
CA LYS A 52 7.64 44.17 2.69
C LYS A 52 8.09 44.00 1.24
N PRO A 53 8.99 43.06 0.94
CA PRO A 53 9.39 42.74 -0.43
C PRO A 53 8.19 42.27 -1.25
N LYS A 54 8.06 42.77 -2.48
CA LYS A 54 7.06 42.31 -3.44
C LYS A 54 7.44 40.94 -4.00
N LYS A 55 6.45 40.23 -4.54
CA LYS A 55 6.62 38.95 -5.28
C LYS A 55 7.07 39.17 -6.75
N SER A 56 7.79 40.25 -7.02
CA SER A 56 8.34 40.63 -8.33
C SER A 56 9.87 40.71 -8.24
N TYR A 57 10.55 40.60 -9.38
CA TYR A 57 12.01 40.54 -9.49
C TYR A 57 12.51 41.73 -10.29
N ILE A 58 13.59 42.36 -9.85
CA ILE A 58 14.40 43.26 -10.67
C ILE A 58 15.78 42.64 -10.81
N PHE A 59 16.14 42.28 -12.03
CA PHE A 59 17.43 41.65 -12.34
C PHE A 59 18.50 42.73 -12.57
N THR A 60 19.63 42.63 -11.89
CA THR A 60 20.73 43.61 -11.95
C THR A 60 21.89 43.14 -12.81
N ARG A 61 22.07 41.82 -12.95
CA ARG A 61 23.12 41.24 -13.79
C ARG A 61 22.74 39.83 -14.22
N LYS A 62 23.06 39.46 -15.46
CA LYS A 62 23.00 38.08 -15.94
C LYS A 62 24.32 37.36 -15.58
N ILE A 63 24.22 36.21 -14.92
CA ILE A 63 25.36 35.38 -14.52
C ILE A 63 25.63 34.29 -15.57
N ARG A 64 24.57 33.64 -16.05
CA ARG A 64 24.62 32.58 -17.06
C ARG A 64 23.33 32.52 -17.88
N ASP A 65 23.34 31.73 -18.96
CA ASP A 65 22.13 31.48 -19.74
C ASP A 65 21.13 30.60 -18.98
N LEU A 66 19.84 30.88 -19.22
CA LEU A 66 18.74 30.10 -18.67
C LEU A 66 18.63 28.75 -19.37
N VAL A 67 18.50 27.69 -18.58
CA VAL A 67 18.19 26.35 -19.06
C VAL A 67 16.80 25.99 -18.60
N GLU A 68 15.91 25.58 -19.51
CA GLU A 68 14.58 25.14 -19.10
C GLU A 68 14.69 23.94 -18.15
N PRO A 69 14.14 24.03 -16.92
CA PRO A 69 14.22 22.91 -15.98
C PRO A 69 13.49 21.70 -16.58
N SER A 70 14.23 20.60 -16.79
CA SER A 70 13.61 19.34 -17.20
C SER A 70 12.66 18.82 -16.12
N LYS A 71 11.71 17.96 -16.50
CA LYS A 71 10.85 17.23 -15.54
C LYS A 71 11.67 16.48 -14.47
N GLU A 72 12.93 16.13 -14.76
CA GLU A 72 13.83 15.47 -13.80
C GLU A 72 14.34 16.39 -12.69
N ASN A 73 14.43 17.71 -12.93
CA ASN A 73 14.93 18.68 -11.96
C ASN A 73 13.83 19.36 -11.13
N SER A 74 12.56 19.08 -11.42
CA SER A 74 11.38 19.71 -10.81
C SER A 74 10.55 18.78 -9.93
N ALA A 75 10.83 17.48 -9.97
CA ALA A 75 10.42 16.56 -8.91
C ALA A 75 11.30 16.85 -7.70
N GLY A 76 10.70 17.30 -6.58
CA GLY A 76 11.38 17.24 -5.30
C GLY A 76 11.79 15.79 -5.07
N ASN A 77 13.07 15.47 -5.29
CA ASN A 77 13.57 14.13 -5.09
C ASN A 77 13.48 13.84 -3.60
N ASN A 78 12.37 13.22 -3.19
CA ASN A 78 12.14 12.71 -1.84
C ASN A 78 13.04 11.48 -1.54
N ARG A 79 14.17 11.37 -2.26
CA ARG A 79 15.22 10.36 -2.16
C ARG A 79 15.70 10.21 -0.72
N LYS A 80 15.76 11.31 0.04
CA LYS A 80 16.16 11.30 1.46
C LYS A 80 15.39 10.27 2.29
N ASN A 81 14.12 10.00 1.96
CA ASN A 81 13.27 9.11 2.75
C ASN A 81 13.38 7.63 2.37
N ILE A 82 13.95 7.31 1.20
CA ILE A 82 14.10 5.94 0.69
C ILE A 82 15.56 5.54 0.47
N GLN A 83 16.51 6.47 0.65
CA GLN A 83 17.92 6.24 0.30
C GLN A 83 18.53 5.09 1.06
N SER A 84 18.24 5.01 2.34
CA SER A 84 18.77 3.98 3.23
C SER A 84 18.24 2.61 2.81
N MET A 85 16.97 2.52 2.41
CA MET A 85 16.39 1.30 1.83
C MET A 85 17.05 0.92 0.50
N ILE A 86 17.30 1.89 -0.40
CA ILE A 86 17.98 1.63 -1.67
C ILE A 86 19.36 1.01 -1.43
N TRP A 87 20.18 1.65 -0.60
CA TRP A 87 21.52 1.16 -0.28
C TRP A 87 21.48 -0.18 0.45
N TYR A 88 20.50 -0.37 1.34
CA TYR A 88 20.34 -1.61 2.08
C TYR A 88 20.03 -2.78 1.16
N LEU A 89 19.11 -2.58 0.20
CA LEU A 89 18.77 -3.58 -0.79
C LEU A 89 20.00 -3.99 -1.61
N GLN A 90 20.76 -3.02 -2.11
CA GLN A 90 21.95 -3.29 -2.92
C GLN A 90 23.10 -3.96 -2.14
N ALA A 91 23.07 -3.93 -0.80
CA ALA A 91 24.20 -4.42 0.00
C ALA A 91 23.96 -5.76 0.68
N LYS A 92 22.70 -6.15 0.92
CA LYS A 92 22.40 -7.17 1.93
C LYS A 92 22.29 -8.61 1.43
N PHE A 93 21.73 -8.89 0.25
CA PHE A 93 21.12 -10.21 0.06
C PHE A 93 21.49 -10.98 -1.20
N ASP A 94 21.43 -12.31 -1.06
CA ASP A 94 21.52 -13.29 -2.13
C ASP A 94 20.18 -13.37 -2.87
N LEU A 95 20.21 -13.10 -4.17
CA LEU A 95 19.07 -13.14 -5.08
C LEU A 95 18.73 -14.60 -5.40
N ASP A 96 17.47 -15.00 -5.27
CA ASP A 96 17.00 -16.36 -5.56
C ASP A 96 15.74 -16.42 -6.43
N ASP A 97 15.28 -15.27 -6.96
CA ASP A 97 14.11 -15.12 -7.84
C ASP A 97 12.80 -15.74 -7.29
N ASN A 98 12.77 -16.05 -6.00
CA ASN A 98 11.59 -16.61 -5.37
C ASN A 98 10.58 -15.51 -5.05
N TRP A 99 9.30 -15.88 -5.11
CA TRP A 99 8.22 -15.03 -4.61
C TRP A 99 8.23 -14.99 -3.09
N TYR A 100 8.13 -13.78 -2.54
CA TYR A 100 8.02 -13.54 -1.11
C TYR A 100 6.85 -12.61 -0.80
N SER A 101 6.09 -12.94 0.24
CA SER A 101 5.12 -12.00 0.81
C SER A 101 5.85 -10.79 1.40
N PHE A 102 5.11 -9.72 1.67
CA PHE A 102 5.71 -8.56 2.32
C PHE A 102 6.22 -8.90 3.73
N THR A 103 5.52 -9.74 4.46
CA THR A 103 5.98 -10.21 5.78
C THR A 103 7.27 -11.04 5.67
N ASP A 104 7.40 -11.91 4.66
CA ASP A 104 8.67 -12.62 4.38
C ASP A 104 9.80 -11.63 4.10
N TRP A 105 9.54 -10.61 3.27
CA TRP A 105 10.50 -9.56 2.97
C TRP A 105 10.98 -8.88 4.25
N TYR A 106 10.08 -8.43 5.11
CA TYR A 106 10.45 -7.65 6.30
C TYR A 106 11.20 -8.46 7.35
N CYS A 107 10.85 -9.74 7.49
CA CYS A 107 11.29 -10.56 8.60
C CYS A 107 12.46 -11.49 8.25
N GLU A 108 12.47 -12.05 7.05
CA GLU A 108 13.43 -13.09 6.65
C GLU A 108 14.48 -12.57 5.67
N LYS A 109 14.08 -11.77 4.67
CA LYS A 109 15.03 -11.28 3.66
C LYS A 109 15.72 -9.98 4.08
N LEU A 110 14.95 -9.02 4.58
CA LEU A 110 15.48 -7.75 5.10
C LEU A 110 15.88 -7.86 6.57
N GLU A 111 15.29 -8.80 7.32
CA GLU A 111 15.54 -9.00 8.76
C GLU A 111 15.43 -7.68 9.57
N LEU A 112 14.47 -6.83 9.22
CA LEU A 112 14.23 -5.56 9.90
C LEU A 112 13.26 -5.73 11.08
N MET A 113 12.37 -6.71 11.01
CA MET A 113 11.35 -6.98 12.01
C MET A 113 11.37 -8.44 12.48
N HIS A 114 10.84 -8.70 13.68
CA HIS A 114 10.67 -10.04 14.22
C HIS A 114 9.36 -10.70 13.75
N LYS A 115 9.48 -11.82 13.03
CA LYS A 115 8.37 -12.58 12.43
C LYS A 115 7.22 -12.87 13.40
N GLY A 116 7.53 -13.41 14.58
CA GLY A 116 6.52 -13.74 15.59
C GLY A 116 5.73 -12.52 16.09
N ILE A 117 6.37 -11.36 16.18
CA ILE A 117 5.71 -10.12 16.59
C ILE A 117 4.87 -9.54 15.46
N CYS A 118 5.35 -9.61 14.21
CA CYS A 118 4.60 -9.20 13.03
C CYS A 118 3.33 -10.02 12.81
N ASN A 119 3.33 -11.32 13.15
CA ASN A 119 2.18 -12.20 12.95
C ASN A 119 1.18 -12.18 14.12
N ALA A 120 1.63 -11.82 15.33
CA ALA A 120 0.78 -11.82 16.52
C ALA A 120 -0.51 -11.02 16.34
N VAL A 121 -0.49 -9.95 15.54
CA VAL A 121 -1.67 -9.10 15.29
C VAL A 121 -2.86 -9.81 14.66
N TYR A 122 -2.65 -11.00 14.06
CA TYR A 122 -3.70 -11.78 13.42
C TYR A 122 -4.39 -12.76 14.37
N HIS A 123 -3.84 -12.96 15.58
CA HIS A 123 -4.30 -13.95 16.55
C HIS A 123 -4.50 -13.27 17.93
N PRO A 124 -5.73 -13.08 18.40
CA PRO A 124 -5.99 -12.37 19.66
C PRO A 124 -5.24 -12.95 20.88
N ASP A 125 -5.09 -14.27 20.93
CA ASP A 125 -4.33 -15.00 21.94
C ASP A 125 -2.82 -14.72 21.87
N GLU A 126 -2.25 -14.54 20.68
CA GLU A 126 -0.87 -14.13 20.51
C GLU A 126 -0.65 -12.65 20.88
N VAL A 127 -1.62 -11.78 20.61
CA VAL A 127 -1.59 -10.38 21.07
C VAL A 127 -1.48 -10.32 22.59
N ASP A 128 -2.34 -11.04 23.30
CA ASP A 128 -2.34 -11.08 24.76
C ASP A 128 -0.99 -11.59 25.29
N ALA A 129 -0.46 -12.68 24.71
CA ALA A 129 0.84 -13.24 25.09
C ALA A 129 2.02 -12.27 24.86
N VAL A 130 2.01 -11.52 23.76
CA VAL A 130 3.02 -10.49 23.47
C VAL A 130 2.89 -9.34 24.48
N CYS A 131 1.67 -8.87 24.74
CA CYS A 131 1.43 -7.80 25.69
C CYS A 131 1.91 -8.14 27.11
N GLU A 132 1.63 -9.35 27.59
CA GLU A 132 2.13 -9.84 28.88
C GLU A 132 3.66 -9.95 28.90
N LYS A 133 4.26 -10.53 27.85
CA LYS A 133 5.71 -10.77 27.77
C LYS A 133 6.53 -9.48 27.77
N TYR A 134 6.05 -8.45 27.09
CA TYR A 134 6.79 -7.18 26.92
C TYR A 134 6.25 -6.04 27.79
N ASN A 135 5.34 -6.33 28.74
CA ASN A 135 4.68 -5.34 29.59
C ASN A 135 4.02 -4.20 28.81
N ILE A 136 3.28 -4.53 27.74
CA ILE A 136 2.51 -3.57 26.96
C ILE A 136 1.08 -3.54 27.52
N SER A 137 0.64 -2.36 27.97
CA SER A 137 -0.67 -2.21 28.61
C SER A 137 -1.83 -2.10 27.62
N ASP A 138 -1.60 -1.55 26.42
CA ASP A 138 -2.62 -1.34 25.39
C ASP A 138 -2.38 -2.25 24.17
N GLY A 139 -3.00 -3.43 24.16
CA GLY A 139 -2.93 -4.36 23.02
C GLY A 139 -3.52 -3.80 21.71
N LYS A 140 -4.43 -2.83 21.78
CA LYS A 140 -4.92 -2.15 20.58
C LYS A 140 -3.86 -1.23 19.98
N LEU A 141 -3.11 -0.53 20.83
CA LEU A 141 -1.97 0.27 20.40
C LEU A 141 -0.91 -0.61 19.75
N PHE A 142 -0.62 -1.78 20.33
CA PHE A 142 0.28 -2.76 19.72
C PHE A 142 -0.14 -3.12 18.29
N CYS A 143 -1.39 -3.55 18.08
CA CYS A 143 -1.87 -3.92 16.75
C CYS A 143 -1.80 -2.75 15.75
N GLU A 144 -2.27 -1.56 16.16
CA GLU A 144 -2.24 -0.38 15.28
C GLU A 144 -0.81 0.07 14.95
N TYR A 145 0.13 -0.04 15.90
CA TYR A 145 1.52 0.29 15.68
C TYR A 145 2.19 -0.69 14.71
N VAL A 146 2.04 -2.00 14.94
CA VAL A 146 2.63 -3.02 14.07
C VAL A 146 2.12 -2.88 12.65
N SER A 147 0.81 -2.68 12.46
CA SER A 147 0.25 -2.43 11.13
C SER A 147 0.84 -1.16 10.52
N ALA A 148 0.80 -0.02 11.23
CA ALA A 148 1.38 1.22 10.71
C ALA A 148 2.86 1.08 10.32
N ALA A 149 3.65 0.33 11.09
CA ALA A 149 5.06 0.07 10.80
C ALA A 149 5.25 -0.79 9.54
N LYS A 150 4.48 -1.88 9.39
CA LYS A 150 4.49 -2.72 8.18
C LYS A 150 4.10 -1.92 6.94
N SER A 151 3.07 -1.07 7.01
CA SER A 151 2.67 -0.19 5.90
C SER A 151 3.76 0.83 5.55
N GLU A 152 4.39 1.48 6.52
CA GLU A 152 5.49 2.42 6.24
C GLU A 152 6.71 1.72 5.62
N LEU A 153 7.03 0.51 6.09
CA LEU A 153 8.10 -0.30 5.52
C LEU A 153 7.77 -0.75 4.09
N LYS A 154 6.54 -1.21 3.82
CA LYS A 154 6.03 -1.54 2.48
C LYS A 154 6.24 -0.39 1.50
N ASN A 155 5.81 0.80 1.93
CA ASN A 155 5.93 2.02 1.15
C ASN A 155 7.38 2.35 0.81
N MET A 156 8.26 2.25 1.81
CA MET A 156 9.68 2.53 1.62
C MET A 156 10.32 1.52 0.67
N PHE A 157 10.01 0.24 0.84
CA PHE A 157 10.49 -0.87 0.02
C PHE A 157 10.06 -0.74 -1.45
N LEU A 158 8.75 -0.64 -1.72
CA LEU A 158 8.23 -0.51 -3.09
C LEU A 158 8.76 0.73 -3.81
N LYS A 159 8.88 1.87 -3.12
CA LYS A 159 9.46 3.09 -3.70
C LYS A 159 10.94 2.93 -4.01
N ALA A 160 11.69 2.18 -3.20
CA ALA A 160 13.09 1.87 -3.48
C ALA A 160 13.23 0.94 -4.70
N LEU A 161 12.40 -0.10 -4.81
CA LEU A 161 12.38 -0.98 -5.99
C LEU A 161 12.06 -0.22 -7.26
N ALA A 162 10.99 0.58 -7.27
CA ALA A 162 10.60 1.39 -8.42
C ALA A 162 11.68 2.44 -8.80
N TYR A 163 12.45 2.92 -7.83
CA TYR A 163 13.59 3.81 -8.10
C TYR A 163 14.73 3.06 -8.79
N LEU A 164 15.12 1.90 -8.27
CA LEU A 164 16.19 1.07 -8.83
C LEU A 164 15.83 0.60 -10.24
N ASP A 165 14.57 0.24 -10.48
CA ASP A 165 14.06 -0.24 -11.77
C ASP A 165 14.11 0.86 -12.83
N LYS A 166 13.70 2.09 -12.48
CA LYS A 166 13.90 3.28 -13.34
C LYS A 166 15.36 3.58 -13.66
N LYS A 167 16.29 3.06 -12.87
CA LYS A 167 17.74 3.17 -13.10
C LYS A 167 18.34 1.95 -13.78
N ASN A 168 17.51 0.96 -14.16
CA ASN A 168 17.92 -0.32 -14.71
C ASN A 168 18.91 -1.07 -13.81
N LYS A 169 18.78 -0.91 -12.49
CA LYS A 169 19.65 -1.52 -11.48
C LYS A 169 19.05 -2.76 -10.83
N ILE A 170 17.82 -3.11 -11.18
CA ILE A 170 17.07 -4.23 -10.62
C ILE A 170 16.13 -4.77 -11.68
N THR A 171 15.86 -6.07 -11.62
CA THR A 171 14.76 -6.74 -12.29
C THR A 171 13.92 -7.40 -11.21
N TYR A 172 12.65 -6.99 -11.08
CA TYR A 172 11.72 -7.57 -10.11
C TYR A 172 10.34 -7.75 -10.71
N GLN A 173 9.57 -8.66 -10.15
CA GLN A 173 8.19 -8.95 -10.52
C GLN A 173 7.27 -8.68 -9.34
N ASP A 174 6.18 -7.96 -9.60
CA ASP A 174 5.09 -7.72 -8.66
C ASP A 174 3.98 -8.71 -8.97
N GLN A 175 3.73 -9.67 -8.09
CA GLN A 175 2.98 -10.88 -8.40
C GLN A 175 2.01 -11.25 -7.29
N TYR A 176 0.97 -11.98 -7.65
CA TYR A 176 0.07 -12.60 -6.69
C TYR A 176 0.32 -14.10 -6.59
N LYS A 177 0.37 -14.60 -5.35
CA LYS A 177 0.27 -16.03 -5.04
C LYS A 177 -1.19 -16.36 -4.75
N PHE A 178 -1.78 -17.19 -5.60
CA PHE A 178 -3.13 -17.73 -5.44
C PHE A 178 -3.07 -19.08 -4.78
N THR A 179 -3.89 -19.29 -3.75
CA THR A 179 -4.09 -20.57 -3.08
C THR A 179 -5.46 -21.12 -3.45
N TYR A 180 -5.53 -22.40 -3.80
CA TYR A 180 -6.78 -23.07 -4.16
C TYR A 180 -6.90 -24.44 -3.51
N GLN A 181 -8.13 -24.94 -3.46
CA GLN A 181 -8.42 -26.27 -2.92
C GLN A 181 -8.01 -27.33 -3.94
N LEU A 182 -6.99 -28.14 -3.64
CA LEU A 182 -6.56 -29.22 -4.54
C LEU A 182 -7.25 -30.55 -4.19
N GLY A 183 -7.41 -30.84 -2.91
CA GLY A 183 -8.12 -32.02 -2.41
C GLY A 183 -8.54 -31.80 -0.96
N LYS A 184 -9.26 -32.73 -0.31
CA LYS A 184 -9.92 -32.49 1.00
C LYS A 184 -9.04 -31.86 2.10
N ARG A 185 -7.73 -32.14 2.09
CA ARG A 185 -6.75 -31.61 3.05
C ARG A 185 -5.54 -30.96 2.38
N THR A 186 -5.55 -30.86 1.05
CA THR A 186 -4.41 -30.39 0.26
C THR A 186 -4.79 -29.10 -0.44
N LYS A 187 -3.88 -28.13 -0.38
CA LYS A 187 -3.98 -26.84 -1.07
C LYS A 187 -2.93 -26.82 -2.17
N GLY A 188 -3.27 -26.25 -3.31
CA GLY A 188 -2.34 -25.93 -4.37
C GLY A 188 -2.08 -24.44 -4.41
N ASN A 189 -0.96 -24.05 -5.04
CA ASN A 189 -0.58 -22.64 -5.21
C ASN A 189 -0.12 -22.37 -6.63
N VAL A 190 -0.36 -21.16 -7.12
CA VAL A 190 0.17 -20.65 -8.38
C VAL A 190 0.55 -19.18 -8.21
N ILE A 191 1.65 -18.75 -8.80
CA ILE A 191 2.15 -17.37 -8.71
C ILE A 191 2.08 -16.72 -10.08
N THR A 192 1.49 -15.54 -10.22
CA THR A 192 1.48 -14.84 -11.51
C THR A 192 1.25 -13.35 -11.34
N ASP A 193 1.78 -12.55 -12.27
CA ASP A 193 1.50 -11.12 -12.45
C ASP A 193 0.41 -10.86 -13.50
N SER A 194 0.05 -11.88 -14.30
CA SER A 194 -0.87 -11.75 -15.45
C SER A 194 -2.30 -11.33 -15.09
N LEU A 195 -2.66 -11.39 -13.80
CA LEU A 195 -3.96 -11.03 -13.28
C LEU A 195 -3.93 -9.80 -12.35
N ASN A 196 -2.81 -9.08 -12.27
CA ASN A 196 -2.69 -7.92 -11.36
C ASN A 196 -3.75 -6.85 -11.64
N GLU A 197 -3.86 -6.41 -12.90
CA GLU A 197 -4.86 -5.41 -13.30
C GLU A 197 -6.28 -5.90 -13.01
N ARG A 198 -6.54 -7.19 -13.27
CA ARG A 198 -7.85 -7.82 -13.04
C ARG A 198 -8.21 -7.86 -11.55
N ILE A 199 -7.25 -8.14 -10.68
CA ILE A 199 -7.44 -8.07 -9.23
C ILE A 199 -7.77 -6.64 -8.82
N GLU A 200 -6.99 -5.66 -9.30
CA GLU A 200 -7.21 -4.26 -8.94
C GLU A 200 -8.61 -3.76 -9.36
N GLU A 201 -9.05 -4.12 -10.56
CA GLU A 201 -10.40 -3.87 -11.06
C GLU A 201 -11.47 -4.53 -10.18
N ASN A 202 -11.34 -5.83 -9.92
CA ASN A 202 -12.29 -6.58 -9.10
C ASN A 202 -12.41 -6.01 -7.69
N GLU A 203 -11.29 -5.77 -7.01
CA GLU A 203 -11.28 -5.18 -5.67
C GLU A 203 -11.93 -3.79 -5.67
N THR A 204 -11.68 -2.99 -6.71
CA THR A 204 -12.30 -1.67 -6.87
C THR A 204 -13.82 -1.76 -7.00
N ILE A 205 -14.32 -2.70 -7.81
CA ILE A 205 -15.76 -2.95 -8.00
C ILE A 205 -16.38 -3.39 -6.66
N VAL A 206 -15.84 -4.44 -6.03
CA VAL A 206 -16.35 -4.94 -4.75
C VAL A 206 -16.37 -3.85 -3.69
N CYS A 207 -15.31 -3.04 -3.59
CA CYS A 207 -15.27 -1.92 -2.65
C CYS A 207 -16.40 -0.91 -2.89
N ASN A 208 -16.63 -0.55 -4.15
CA ASN A 208 -17.68 0.41 -4.50
C ASN A 208 -19.08 -0.15 -4.21
N ASP A 209 -19.34 -1.40 -4.57
CA ASP A 209 -20.62 -2.08 -4.31
C ASP A 209 -20.90 -2.16 -2.81
N MET A 210 -19.91 -2.60 -2.02
CA MET A 210 -20.02 -2.61 -0.55
C MET A 210 -20.24 -1.19 0.02
N ASN A 211 -19.66 -0.16 -0.58
CA ASN A 211 -19.92 1.22 -0.15
C ASN A 211 -21.33 1.68 -0.50
N GLU A 212 -21.91 1.22 -1.60
CA GLU A 212 -23.31 1.48 -1.93
C GLU A 212 -24.25 0.80 -0.94
N ASP A 213 -23.96 -0.44 -0.55
CA ASP A 213 -24.80 -1.21 0.37
C ASP A 213 -24.70 -0.72 1.81
N TYR A 214 -23.48 -0.49 2.29
CA TYR A 214 -23.22 -0.15 3.69
C TYR A 214 -23.04 1.34 3.97
N LYS A 215 -23.00 2.18 2.93
CA LYS A 215 -22.74 3.63 3.02
C LYS A 215 -21.48 3.95 3.83
N LEU A 216 -20.39 3.22 3.55
CA LEU A 216 -19.13 3.28 4.29
C LEU A 216 -18.50 4.68 4.30
N SER A 217 -18.51 5.37 3.16
CA SER A 217 -17.97 6.72 3.01
C SER A 217 -18.61 7.48 1.85
N LYS A 218 -18.82 8.79 2.05
CA LYS A 218 -19.23 9.72 0.97
C LYS A 218 -18.05 10.32 0.22
N LYS A 219 -16.82 10.18 0.75
CA LYS A 219 -15.61 10.81 0.22
C LYS A 219 -14.66 9.82 -0.45
N MET A 220 -14.57 8.59 0.08
CA MET A 220 -13.66 7.56 -0.40
C MET A 220 -14.34 6.69 -1.45
N LYS A 221 -13.57 6.23 -2.44
CA LYS A 221 -14.03 5.35 -3.52
C LYS A 221 -12.95 4.32 -3.85
N GLY A 222 -13.35 3.23 -4.50
CA GLY A 222 -12.47 2.14 -4.89
C GLY A 222 -11.69 1.57 -3.70
N ARG A 223 -10.45 1.15 -3.95
CA ARG A 223 -9.59 0.47 -2.97
C ARG A 223 -9.32 1.28 -1.71
N GLN A 224 -9.42 2.61 -1.74
CA GLN A 224 -9.33 3.45 -0.54
C GLN A 224 -10.28 2.96 0.58
N LEU A 225 -11.45 2.44 0.22
CA LEU A 225 -12.47 1.93 1.15
C LEU A 225 -12.01 0.73 1.97
N LEU A 226 -10.97 0.01 1.53
CA LEU A 226 -10.43 -1.16 2.22
C LEU A 226 -10.00 -0.85 3.65
N LYS A 227 -9.50 0.37 3.92
CA LYS A 227 -9.20 0.82 5.28
C LYS A 227 -10.42 0.75 6.21
N THR A 228 -11.61 1.07 5.69
CA THR A 228 -12.86 1.01 6.46
C THR A 228 -13.39 -0.41 6.53
N ILE A 229 -13.36 -1.14 5.41
CA ILE A 229 -13.81 -2.53 5.32
C ILE A 229 -13.06 -3.39 6.34
N TYR A 230 -11.73 -3.30 6.36
CA TYR A 230 -10.90 -4.14 7.20
C TYR A 230 -10.81 -3.72 8.66
N SER A 231 -11.30 -2.54 9.00
CA SER A 231 -11.54 -2.17 10.40
C SER A 231 -12.63 -3.01 11.06
N LYS A 232 -13.40 -3.78 10.28
CA LYS A 232 -14.50 -4.63 10.76
C LYS A 232 -14.37 -6.04 10.20
N GLU A 233 -14.29 -7.03 11.09
CA GLU A 233 -14.14 -8.43 10.73
C GLU A 233 -15.24 -8.93 9.78
N LYS A 234 -16.50 -8.54 10.01
CA LYS A 234 -17.63 -8.95 9.15
C LYS A 234 -17.47 -8.46 7.71
N LEU A 235 -17.14 -7.18 7.53
CA LEU A 235 -16.94 -6.59 6.20
C LEU A 235 -15.69 -7.18 5.53
N THR A 236 -14.66 -7.49 6.30
CA THR A 236 -13.44 -8.15 5.81
C THR A 236 -13.76 -9.50 5.18
N LYS A 237 -14.53 -10.35 5.87
CA LYS A 237 -14.90 -11.67 5.39
C LYS A 237 -15.71 -11.57 4.10
N GLU A 238 -16.71 -10.70 4.11
CA GLU A 238 -17.57 -10.45 2.95
C GLU A 238 -16.79 -9.92 1.73
N PHE A 239 -15.87 -8.96 1.92
CA PHE A 239 -15.01 -8.47 0.86
C PHE A 239 -14.17 -9.59 0.23
N LYS A 240 -13.56 -10.44 1.06
CA LYS A 240 -12.75 -11.58 0.59
C LYS A 240 -13.60 -12.58 -0.18
N GLU A 241 -14.78 -12.92 0.33
CA GLU A 241 -15.72 -13.83 -0.33
C GLU A 241 -16.18 -13.29 -1.69
N LEU A 242 -16.55 -12.01 -1.77
CA LEU A 242 -16.97 -11.37 -3.02
C LEU A 242 -15.83 -11.29 -4.05
N SER A 243 -14.64 -10.88 -3.62
CA SER A 243 -13.47 -10.75 -4.51
C SER A 243 -13.04 -12.11 -5.08
N LEU A 244 -13.04 -13.15 -4.24
CA LEU A 244 -12.78 -14.52 -4.68
C LEU A 244 -13.88 -15.06 -5.60
N GLY A 245 -15.15 -14.78 -5.29
CA GLY A 245 -16.29 -15.16 -6.12
C GLY A 245 -16.19 -14.58 -7.53
N MET A 246 -15.87 -13.28 -7.65
CA MET A 246 -15.67 -12.63 -8.94
C MET A 246 -14.55 -13.26 -9.77
N LEU A 247 -13.42 -13.61 -9.13
CA LEU A 247 -12.33 -14.30 -9.81
C LEU A 247 -12.70 -15.74 -10.18
N GLN A 248 -13.47 -16.42 -9.33
CA GLN A 248 -13.89 -17.80 -9.53
C GLN A 248 -14.87 -17.96 -10.69
N ASP A 249 -15.69 -16.94 -10.94
CA ASP A 249 -16.66 -16.88 -12.02
C ASP A 249 -16.07 -16.30 -13.33
N ASP A 250 -14.86 -15.74 -13.29
CA ASP A 250 -14.17 -15.22 -14.46
C ASP A 250 -13.40 -16.32 -15.21
N GLU A 251 -13.98 -16.78 -16.32
CA GLU A 251 -13.40 -17.81 -17.18
C GLU A 251 -12.00 -17.44 -17.69
N TYR A 252 -11.73 -16.16 -17.97
CA TYR A 252 -10.40 -15.71 -18.40
C TYR A 252 -9.37 -15.89 -17.28
N ALA A 253 -9.72 -15.45 -16.06
CA ALA A 253 -8.85 -15.58 -14.89
C ALA A 253 -8.53 -17.05 -14.58
N ILE A 254 -9.54 -17.91 -14.53
CA ILE A 254 -9.37 -19.34 -14.26
C ILE A 254 -8.51 -20.02 -15.34
N ASN A 255 -8.76 -19.72 -16.62
CA ASN A 255 -7.95 -20.26 -17.71
C ASN A 255 -6.49 -19.81 -17.61
N LYS A 256 -6.24 -18.54 -17.27
CA LYS A 256 -4.88 -18.04 -17.05
C LYS A 256 -4.18 -18.74 -15.89
N LEU A 257 -4.82 -18.86 -14.73
CA LEU A 257 -4.25 -19.57 -13.59
C LEU A 257 -3.93 -21.04 -13.91
N ASN A 258 -4.81 -21.73 -14.63
CA ASN A 258 -4.59 -23.11 -15.04
C ASN A 258 -3.44 -23.25 -16.05
N CYS A 259 -3.28 -22.30 -16.97
CA CYS A 259 -2.13 -22.24 -17.85
C CYS A 259 -0.83 -22.05 -17.05
N GLU A 260 -0.79 -21.11 -16.10
CA GLU A 260 0.37 -20.87 -15.25
C GLU A 260 0.73 -22.09 -14.38
N LEU A 261 -0.29 -22.77 -13.83
CA LEU A 261 -0.11 -24.03 -13.11
C LEU A 261 0.61 -25.09 -13.95
N SER A 262 0.29 -25.18 -15.25
CA SER A 262 0.91 -26.14 -16.15
C SER A 262 2.40 -25.87 -16.39
N TYR A 263 2.83 -24.60 -16.29
CA TYR A 263 4.23 -24.22 -16.43
C TYR A 263 5.00 -24.37 -15.12
N GLN A 264 4.38 -24.06 -13.98
CA GLN A 264 5.04 -24.05 -12.67
C GLN A 264 5.11 -25.44 -12.03
N HIS A 265 4.19 -26.34 -12.35
CA HIS A 265 4.10 -27.66 -11.72
C HIS A 265 4.28 -28.77 -12.76
N PRO A 266 5.44 -29.45 -12.81
CA PRO A 266 5.71 -30.53 -13.77
C PRO A 266 4.73 -31.70 -13.68
N THR A 267 4.08 -31.88 -12.52
CA THR A 267 3.10 -32.94 -12.26
C THR A 267 1.65 -32.48 -12.48
N PHE A 268 1.44 -31.30 -13.06
CA PHE A 268 0.10 -30.77 -13.31
C PHE A 268 -0.68 -31.68 -14.28
N HIS A 269 -1.90 -32.03 -13.89
CA HIS A 269 -2.84 -32.73 -14.74
C HIS A 269 -4.16 -31.97 -14.78
N PRO A 270 -4.68 -31.54 -15.95
CA PRO A 270 -5.88 -30.73 -16.05
C PRO A 270 -7.09 -31.30 -15.29
N ASP A 271 -7.30 -32.62 -15.34
CA ASP A 271 -8.47 -33.22 -14.70
C ASP A 271 -8.43 -33.22 -13.16
N TYR A 272 -7.23 -33.20 -12.57
CA TYR A 272 -7.04 -33.41 -11.13
C TYR A 272 -6.46 -32.19 -10.40
N CYS A 273 -5.72 -31.35 -11.12
CA CYS A 273 -4.96 -30.24 -10.56
C CYS A 273 -5.50 -28.87 -10.94
N SER A 274 -6.42 -28.78 -11.91
CA SER A 274 -6.98 -27.50 -12.33
C SER A 274 -7.84 -26.85 -11.25
N ILE A 275 -7.81 -25.52 -11.24
CA ILE A 275 -8.76 -24.68 -10.51
C ILE A 275 -10.10 -24.75 -11.24
N CYS A 276 -11.14 -25.14 -10.51
CA CYS A 276 -12.51 -25.30 -11.03
C CYS A 276 -13.52 -25.21 -9.87
N LYS A 277 -14.81 -25.41 -10.15
CA LYS A 277 -15.87 -25.31 -9.12
C LYS A 277 -15.69 -26.32 -7.98
N GLU A 278 -15.18 -27.51 -8.28
CA GLU A 278 -14.87 -28.54 -7.28
C GLU A 278 -13.55 -28.28 -6.54
N ARG A 279 -12.70 -27.41 -7.09
CA ARG A 279 -11.36 -27.04 -6.60
C ARG A 279 -11.20 -25.51 -6.60
N PRO A 280 -12.01 -24.81 -5.79
CA PRO A 280 -12.12 -23.36 -5.89
C PRO A 280 -10.90 -22.64 -5.32
N LEU A 281 -10.75 -21.37 -5.70
CA LEU A 281 -9.85 -20.43 -5.06
C LEU A 281 -10.19 -20.25 -3.58
N ILE A 282 -9.16 -20.15 -2.74
CA ILE A 282 -9.26 -19.97 -1.28
C ILE A 282 -8.81 -18.57 -0.89
N SER A 283 -7.73 -18.09 -1.51
CA SER A 283 -7.12 -16.80 -1.21
C SER A 283 -6.15 -16.39 -2.29
N TYR A 284 -5.80 -15.11 -2.32
CA TYR A 284 -4.70 -14.58 -3.11
C TYR A 284 -3.98 -13.49 -2.31
N TYR A 285 -2.69 -13.34 -2.52
CA TYR A 285 -1.85 -12.41 -1.78
C TYR A 285 -0.77 -11.83 -2.69
N ARG A 286 -0.56 -10.52 -2.59
CA ARG A 286 0.48 -9.81 -3.34
C ARG A 286 1.84 -10.02 -2.70
N GLY A 287 2.88 -10.15 -3.51
CA GLY A 287 4.27 -10.26 -3.10
C GLY A 287 5.22 -9.90 -4.22
N ILE A 288 6.50 -9.87 -3.90
CA ILE A 288 7.55 -9.46 -4.83
C ILE A 288 8.56 -10.59 -5.01
N ALA A 289 8.96 -10.85 -6.25
CA ALA A 289 10.13 -11.65 -6.61
C ALA A 289 11.20 -10.71 -7.18
N ILE A 290 12.46 -10.86 -6.76
CA ILE A 290 13.58 -10.08 -7.29
C ILE A 290 14.52 -11.05 -8.00
N ALA A 291 14.61 -10.93 -9.31
CA ALA A 291 15.42 -11.79 -10.16
C ALA A 291 16.90 -11.35 -10.13
N GLU A 292 17.14 -10.05 -10.30
CA GLU A 292 18.48 -9.48 -10.45
C GLU A 292 18.58 -8.11 -9.78
N MET A 293 19.76 -7.78 -9.23
CA MET A 293 20.05 -6.45 -8.68
C MET A 293 21.54 -6.13 -8.77
N GLU A 294 21.88 -4.88 -9.10
CA GLU A 294 23.25 -4.36 -8.99
C GLU A 294 23.62 -4.17 -7.51
N LEU A 295 24.55 -5.01 -7.04
CA LEU A 295 25.03 -4.97 -5.67
C LEU A 295 26.11 -3.90 -5.46
N GLU A 296 26.07 -3.26 -4.29
CA GLU A 296 27.03 -2.24 -3.86
C GLU A 296 27.46 -2.51 -2.41
N GLU A 297 28.75 -2.30 -2.10
CA GLU A 297 29.24 -2.42 -0.72
C GLU A 297 28.70 -1.27 0.14
N SER A 298 28.09 -1.60 1.28
CA SER A 298 27.71 -0.62 2.29
C SER A 298 27.59 -1.24 3.69
N ASP A 299 27.52 -0.39 4.71
CA ASP A 299 27.33 -0.80 6.10
C ASP A 299 25.85 -1.14 6.35
N GLN A 300 25.54 -2.44 6.29
CA GLN A 300 24.18 -2.95 6.44
C GLN A 300 23.55 -2.60 7.79
N ASP A 301 24.31 -2.68 8.89
CA ASP A 301 23.78 -2.44 10.23
C ASP A 301 23.40 -0.98 10.43
N CYS A 302 24.26 -0.05 9.98
CA CYS A 302 23.96 1.37 10.00
C CYS A 302 22.71 1.71 9.17
N LEU A 303 22.56 1.09 8.01
CA LEU A 303 21.41 1.31 7.13
C LEU A 303 20.11 0.74 7.69
N ALA A 304 20.16 -0.47 8.26
CA ALA A 304 19.03 -1.09 8.94
C ALA A 304 18.52 -0.19 10.08
N LEU A 305 19.44 0.35 10.90
CA LEU A 305 19.08 1.25 11.99
C LEU A 305 18.46 2.57 11.49
N ASP A 306 18.98 3.15 10.41
CA ASP A 306 18.38 4.37 9.83
C ASP A 306 16.97 4.09 9.28
N ILE A 307 16.76 2.94 8.63
CA ILE A 307 15.44 2.51 8.15
C ILE A 307 14.46 2.36 9.31
N THR A 308 14.81 1.61 10.37
CA THR A 308 13.90 1.39 11.50
C THR A 308 13.59 2.68 12.25
N ASN A 309 14.57 3.57 12.43
CA ASN A 309 14.35 4.88 13.07
C ASN A 309 13.41 5.80 12.27
N ARG A 310 13.53 5.80 10.94
CA ARG A 310 12.61 6.55 10.06
C ARG A 310 11.19 6.03 10.15
N ILE A 311 11.03 4.70 10.14
CA ILE A 311 9.72 4.06 10.30
C ILE A 311 9.11 4.44 11.66
N ARG A 312 9.87 4.27 12.76
CA ARG A 312 9.44 4.64 14.12
C ARG A 312 8.94 6.08 14.18
N THR A 313 9.72 7.02 13.60
CA THR A 313 9.37 8.45 13.58
C THR A 313 8.05 8.70 12.85
N LYS A 314 7.86 8.11 11.66
CA LYS A 314 6.64 8.28 10.88
C LYS A 314 5.43 7.63 11.54
N VAL A 315 5.58 6.42 12.08
CA VAL A 315 4.52 5.70 12.78
C VAL A 315 4.04 6.49 13.99
N ARG A 316 4.97 6.97 14.84
CA ARG A 316 4.63 7.84 15.97
C ARG A 316 3.88 9.09 15.53
N LYS A 317 4.37 9.83 14.52
CA LYS A 317 3.69 11.01 13.96
C LYS A 317 2.28 10.69 13.44
N SER A 318 2.10 9.54 12.80
CA SER A 318 0.81 9.08 12.27
C SER A 318 -0.17 8.74 13.40
N LEU A 319 0.26 7.93 14.38
CA LEU A 319 -0.54 7.53 15.52
C LEU A 319 -0.92 8.70 16.43
N MET A 320 -0.05 9.70 16.60
CA MET A 320 -0.40 10.92 17.34
C MET A 320 -1.59 11.67 16.72
N LYS A 321 -1.82 11.52 15.40
CA LYS A 321 -2.95 12.13 14.70
C LYS A 321 -4.20 11.24 14.68
N SER A 322 -4.02 9.93 14.58
CA SER A 322 -5.11 8.97 14.34
C SER A 322 -5.60 8.23 15.59
N TYR A 323 -4.72 8.00 16.57
CA TYR A 323 -5.01 7.23 17.76
C TYR A 323 -5.82 8.07 18.76
N ARG A 324 -6.97 7.55 19.19
CA ARG A 324 -7.96 8.33 19.97
C ARG A 324 -7.66 8.39 21.47
N LYS A 325 -6.70 7.60 21.96
CA LYS A 325 -6.31 7.55 23.36
C LYS A 325 -4.92 8.17 23.54
N PRO A 326 -4.62 8.76 24.72
CA PRO A 326 -3.25 9.07 25.08
C PRO A 326 -2.39 7.79 24.98
N MET A 327 -1.26 7.88 24.28
CA MET A 327 -0.32 6.77 24.15
C MET A 327 0.70 6.87 25.28
N GLU A 328 0.91 5.77 26.01
CA GLU A 328 1.99 5.70 26.98
C GLU A 328 3.34 5.53 26.26
N GLN A 329 4.33 6.33 26.64
CA GLN A 329 5.66 6.28 26.02
C GLN A 329 6.35 4.94 26.28
N SER A 330 6.13 4.35 27.45
CA SER A 330 6.62 3.01 27.82
C SER A 330 6.08 1.92 26.88
N ASP A 331 4.78 1.93 26.58
CA ASP A 331 4.17 0.99 25.65
C ASP A 331 4.76 1.14 24.25
N LEU A 332 4.87 2.38 23.74
CA LEU A 332 5.48 2.63 22.43
C LEU A 332 6.93 2.10 22.35
N GLN A 333 7.74 2.34 23.39
CA GLN A 333 9.11 1.85 23.43
C GLN A 333 9.17 0.32 23.51
N ALA A 334 8.29 -0.30 24.31
CA ALA A 334 8.20 -1.75 24.44
C ALA A 334 7.80 -2.42 23.11
N ILE A 335 6.78 -1.87 22.43
CA ILE A 335 6.34 -2.35 21.11
C ILE A 335 7.50 -2.27 20.11
N GLU A 336 8.17 -1.13 20.03
CA GLU A 336 9.27 -0.93 19.07
C GLU A 336 10.46 -1.86 19.32
N LYS A 337 10.82 -2.03 20.58
CA LYS A 337 11.91 -2.91 21.00
C LYS A 337 11.58 -4.39 20.76
N ALA A 338 10.31 -4.76 20.86
CA ALA A 338 9.85 -6.11 20.53
C ALA A 338 9.82 -6.32 19.00
N LEU A 339 9.39 -5.32 18.24
CA LEU A 339 9.14 -5.44 16.80
C LEU A 339 10.42 -5.42 15.96
N PHE A 340 11.31 -4.45 16.18
CA PHE A 340 12.46 -4.22 15.30
C PHE A 340 13.69 -5.00 15.75
N GLN A 341 14.37 -5.66 14.80
CA GLN A 341 15.61 -6.39 15.10
C GLN A 341 16.76 -5.44 15.44
N GLN A 342 16.84 -4.31 14.74
CA GLN A 342 17.79 -3.23 15.01
C GLN A 342 17.09 -2.08 15.71
N TYR A 343 17.44 -1.88 16.98
CA TYR A 343 16.83 -0.89 17.86
C TYR A 343 17.89 -0.22 18.73
N TYR A 344 17.88 1.11 18.76
CA TYR A 344 18.73 1.90 19.66
C TYR A 344 17.86 2.86 20.49
N ASP A 345 18.07 2.82 21.82
CA ASP A 345 17.30 3.58 22.81
C ASP A 345 17.46 5.10 22.67
N LYS A 346 18.60 5.57 22.13
CA LYS A 346 18.84 6.99 21.85
C LYS A 346 18.20 7.38 20.52
N ILE A 347 16.89 7.61 20.54
CA ILE A 347 16.31 8.57 19.63
C ILE A 347 16.38 9.93 20.33
N ASP A 348 17.00 10.91 19.68
CA ASP A 348 16.99 12.31 20.14
C ASP A 348 15.56 12.71 20.53
N GLU A 349 15.37 13.10 21.79
CA GLU A 349 14.12 13.69 22.28
C GLU A 349 13.67 14.89 21.40
N ASP A 350 14.60 15.46 20.63
CA ASP A 350 14.36 16.52 19.65
C ASP A 350 13.54 16.08 18.42
N ILE A 351 13.41 14.79 18.10
CA ILE A 351 12.54 14.34 16.99
C ILE A 351 11.05 14.50 17.32
N ILE A 352 10.70 14.55 18.61
CA ILE A 352 9.34 14.89 19.06
C ILE A 352 9.09 16.41 18.90
N LEU A 353 10.13 17.24 19.01
CA LEU A 353 10.06 18.72 18.91
C LEU A 353 10.21 19.26 17.49
N LEU A 354 10.84 18.52 16.58
CA LEU A 354 11.01 18.93 15.17
C LEU A 354 9.80 18.64 14.28
N ALA A 355 8.74 18.01 14.83
CA ALA A 355 7.48 17.82 14.12
C ALA A 355 6.75 19.15 13.79
N ASP A 356 7.17 20.26 14.39
CA ASP A 356 6.54 21.58 14.22
C ASP A 356 7.20 22.49 13.17
N ASN A 357 8.35 22.14 12.56
CA ASN A 357 9.05 23.10 11.68
C ASN A 357 9.46 22.65 10.26
N ASP A 358 9.36 21.37 9.88
CA ASP A 358 9.77 20.94 8.53
C ASP A 358 8.66 20.35 7.64
N ASP A 359 7.45 20.14 8.16
CA ASP A 359 6.31 19.61 7.37
C ASP A 359 5.21 20.67 7.07
N ALA A 360 5.48 21.96 7.31
CA ALA A 360 4.51 23.02 7.03
C ALA A 360 4.28 23.25 5.51
N SER A 361 5.19 22.81 4.63
CA SER A 361 4.96 22.91 3.18
C SER A 361 4.09 21.80 2.60
N ASP A 362 3.94 20.69 3.32
CA ASP A 362 3.21 19.51 2.83
C ASP A 362 1.76 19.50 3.34
N ILE A 363 1.42 20.39 4.29
CA ILE A 363 0.06 20.56 4.82
C ILE A 363 -0.71 21.67 4.09
N GLU A 364 -0.05 22.72 3.57
CA GLU A 364 -0.73 23.79 2.82
C GLU A 364 -1.29 23.32 1.46
N GLN A 365 -0.89 22.16 0.95
CA GLN A 365 -1.50 21.55 -0.25
C GLN A 365 -2.73 20.67 0.05
N ILE A 366 -2.99 20.32 1.32
CA ILE A 366 -4.15 19.47 1.69
C ILE A 366 -5.38 20.34 2.00
N PHE A 367 -5.22 21.65 2.26
CA PHE A 367 -6.34 22.57 2.56
C PHE A 367 -6.23 23.95 1.88
N GLY A 368 -5.82 23.98 0.61
CA GLY A 368 -5.88 25.18 -0.23
C GLY A 368 -7.31 25.59 -0.59
N GLU A 369 -7.90 26.44 0.26
CA GLU A 369 -8.90 27.46 -0.07
C GLU A 369 -10.18 27.03 -0.79
N THR A 370 -11.22 26.71 -0.02
CA THR A 370 -12.60 27.07 -0.42
C THR A 370 -13.17 28.02 0.61
N ASN A 371 -13.21 29.31 0.26
CA ASN A 371 -14.41 30.13 0.40
C ASN A 371 -14.28 31.43 -0.40
N LYS A 372 -14.55 31.34 -1.70
CA LYS A 372 -15.50 32.23 -2.40
C LYS A 372 -15.86 31.64 -3.76
N PHE A 373 -17.17 31.42 -3.94
CA PHE A 373 -17.87 31.03 -5.16
C PHE A 373 -17.38 31.76 -6.42
N THR A 374 -17.18 31.04 -7.53
CA THR A 374 -18.12 30.95 -8.67
C THR A 374 -17.58 30.05 -9.80
N ASP A 375 -18.45 29.16 -10.27
CA ASP A 375 -18.60 28.58 -11.61
C ASP A 375 -17.50 27.73 -12.28
N LYS A 376 -17.89 26.46 -12.49
CA LYS A 376 -17.76 25.62 -13.70
C LYS A 376 -16.47 25.74 -14.53
N SER A 377 -15.60 24.75 -14.36
CA SER A 377 -15.18 23.90 -15.48
C SER A 377 -14.48 22.65 -14.96
N ASP A 378 -15.01 21.50 -15.36
CA ASP A 378 -14.34 20.21 -15.26
C ASP A 378 -13.07 20.26 -16.10
N ASN A 379 -11.91 20.19 -15.44
CA ASN A 379 -10.68 19.77 -16.09
C ASN A 379 -9.77 19.09 -15.05
N TRP A 380 -10.28 18.03 -14.45
CA TRP A 380 -9.48 17.06 -13.71
C TRP A 380 -9.03 15.99 -14.70
N GLY A 381 -7.82 16.16 -15.24
CA GLY A 381 -7.08 15.05 -15.85
C GLY A 381 -6.91 13.91 -14.84
N GLU A 382 -6.68 12.70 -15.37
CA GLU A 382 -6.64 11.44 -14.63
C GLU A 382 -5.88 11.52 -13.29
N PRO A 383 -6.46 10.98 -12.20
CA PRO A 383 -5.80 10.98 -10.90
C PRO A 383 -4.59 10.04 -10.92
N VAL A 384 -3.42 10.56 -10.51
CA VAL A 384 -2.23 9.75 -10.24
C VAL A 384 -2.50 8.89 -9.00
N SER A 385 -2.47 7.57 -9.17
CA SER A 385 -3.10 6.57 -8.29
C SER A 385 -2.30 6.11 -7.07
N MET A 386 -1.01 6.40 -6.92
CA MET A 386 -0.21 5.63 -5.95
C MET A 386 -0.40 5.99 -4.47
N GLU A 387 -0.45 7.26 -4.08
CA GLU A 387 -0.11 7.61 -2.68
C GLU A 387 -1.17 7.26 -1.61
N ASN A 388 -2.40 6.90 -2.00
CA ASN A 388 -3.48 6.55 -1.07
C ASN A 388 -3.81 5.04 -1.00
N ASP A 389 -3.22 4.21 -1.86
CA ASP A 389 -3.53 2.78 -1.95
C ASP A 389 -2.63 1.89 -1.07
N PHE A 390 -1.57 2.44 -0.47
CA PHE A 390 -0.57 1.61 0.21
C PHE A 390 -0.92 1.20 1.66
N ILE A 391 -1.70 2.02 2.40
CA ILE A 391 -2.24 1.62 3.72
C ILE A 391 -3.24 0.47 3.57
N VAL A 392 -3.85 0.38 2.39
CA VAL A 392 -4.88 -0.58 2.01
C VAL A 392 -4.29 -1.94 1.61
N GLU A 393 -3.10 -1.92 1.02
CA GLU A 393 -2.41 -3.10 0.50
C GLU A 393 -1.69 -3.94 1.57
N GLU A 394 -1.44 -3.40 2.76
CA GLU A 394 -0.85 -4.14 3.89
C GLU A 394 -1.88 -5.06 4.57
N ILE A 395 -3.13 -4.65 4.52
CA ILE A 395 -4.27 -5.38 5.04
C ILE A 395 -4.58 -6.66 4.21
N LEU A 396 -4.17 -6.64 2.94
CA LEU A 396 -4.20 -7.76 2.01
C LEU A 396 -2.92 -8.62 2.10
N ASP A 397 -2.01 -8.37 3.05
CA ASP A 397 -0.77 -9.14 3.20
C ASP A 397 -1.03 -10.52 3.82
N MET A 398 -0.18 -11.48 3.46
CA MET A 398 -0.25 -12.84 3.98
C MET A 398 0.49 -12.90 5.33
N PRO A 399 -0.09 -13.48 6.40
CA PRO A 399 0.74 -13.96 7.49
C PRO A 399 1.66 -15.04 6.95
N THR A 400 2.89 -15.10 7.43
CA THR A 400 3.85 -16.08 6.94
C THR A 400 3.42 -17.51 7.29
N GLU A 401 3.40 -18.42 6.31
CA GLU A 401 3.12 -19.84 6.56
C GLU A 401 4.34 -20.50 7.25
N GLY A 402 4.22 -20.87 8.53
CA GLY A 402 5.28 -21.57 9.27
C GLY A 402 4.86 -22.06 10.66
N GLU A 403 4.69 -23.38 10.77
CA GLU A 403 4.55 -24.23 11.97
C GLU A 403 3.42 -23.92 12.98
N VAL A 404 2.16 -24.09 12.56
CA VAL A 404 1.14 -24.60 13.50
C VAL A 404 1.34 -26.11 13.65
N GLN A 405 2.38 -26.49 14.39
CA GLN A 405 2.41 -27.82 14.98
C GLN A 405 1.34 -27.82 16.06
N MET A 406 0.20 -28.46 15.75
CA MET A 406 -0.82 -28.76 16.75
C MET A 406 -0.19 -29.61 17.85
N ASN A 407 0.23 -28.97 18.94
CA ASN A 407 0.39 -29.66 20.21
C ASN A 407 -1.01 -29.85 20.80
N LEU A 408 -1.71 -30.83 20.24
CA LEU A 408 -2.86 -31.50 20.85
C LEU A 408 -2.38 -32.20 22.13
N THR A 409 -2.26 -31.46 23.23
CA THR A 409 -2.31 -32.09 24.55
C THR A 409 -3.74 -32.52 24.82
N ASN A 410 -3.96 -33.82 24.63
CA ASN A 410 -5.07 -34.60 25.16
C ASN A 410 -5.51 -34.11 26.55
N THR A 411 -6.73 -33.57 26.63
CA THR A 411 -7.57 -33.73 27.83
C THR A 411 -8.96 -34.16 27.39
N ASN A 412 -9.24 -35.44 27.63
CA ASN A 412 -10.57 -36.04 27.58
C ASN A 412 -11.57 -35.24 28.44
N CYS A 413 -12.67 -34.78 27.83
CA CYS A 413 -13.97 -34.51 28.47
C CYS A 413 -15.04 -34.69 27.36
N VAL A 414 -15.52 -35.90 27.09
CA VAL A 414 -16.82 -36.43 27.54
C VAL A 414 -17.98 -35.44 27.38
N GLY A 415 -18.77 -35.65 26.32
CA GLY A 415 -20.23 -35.53 26.28
C GLY A 415 -20.83 -34.13 26.11
N GLN A 416 -21.38 -33.85 24.94
CA GLN A 416 -22.78 -33.43 24.76
C GLN A 416 -23.12 -33.33 23.26
N ASP A 417 -23.97 -34.26 22.81
CA ASP A 417 -24.75 -34.12 21.58
C ASP A 417 -25.76 -32.98 21.78
N GLU A 418 -25.72 -31.94 20.96
CA GLU A 418 -26.93 -31.17 20.65
C GLU A 418 -26.85 -30.49 19.27
N LEU A 419 -27.81 -30.86 18.43
CA LEU A 419 -28.10 -30.34 17.10
C LEU A 419 -28.36 -28.82 17.14
N CYS A 420 -27.49 -28.02 16.51
CA CYS A 420 -27.82 -26.62 16.26
C CYS A 420 -28.46 -26.46 14.87
N LYS A 421 -29.71 -26.01 14.90
CA LYS A 421 -30.60 -25.76 13.76
C LYS A 421 -30.08 -24.61 12.89
N ASN A 422 -30.15 -24.80 11.57
CA ASN A 422 -30.04 -23.73 10.59
C ASN A 422 -31.26 -22.80 10.68
N GLU A 423 -31.05 -21.55 11.10
CA GLU A 423 -32.01 -20.47 10.85
C GLU A 423 -31.62 -19.73 9.56
N SER A 424 -32.27 -20.11 8.46
CA SER A 424 -32.24 -19.37 7.21
C SER A 424 -33.14 -18.13 7.32
N HIS A 425 -32.56 -16.93 7.39
CA HIS A 425 -33.31 -15.70 7.16
C HIS A 425 -33.37 -15.40 5.66
N GLY A 426 -34.51 -15.75 5.06
CA GLY A 426 -34.83 -15.42 3.67
C GLY A 426 -35.04 -13.93 3.45
N ARG A 427 -34.56 -13.43 2.31
CA ARG A 427 -35.02 -12.19 1.70
C ARG A 427 -35.47 -12.49 0.27
N LYS A 428 -36.68 -12.02 -0.03
CA LYS A 428 -37.46 -12.28 -1.24
C LYS A 428 -36.78 -11.73 -2.49
N THR A 429 -36.64 -12.57 -3.51
CA THR A 429 -36.48 -12.13 -4.90
C THR A 429 -37.69 -12.60 -5.70
N ASP A 430 -38.49 -11.64 -6.15
CA ASP A 430 -39.57 -11.86 -7.11
C ASP A 430 -38.96 -12.14 -8.49
N ARG A 431 -38.67 -13.41 -8.77
CA ARG A 431 -38.51 -13.95 -10.13
C ARG A 431 -39.08 -15.36 -10.12
N GLU A 432 -40.20 -15.56 -10.80
CA GLU A 432 -40.79 -16.88 -11.04
C GLU A 432 -39.79 -17.75 -11.82
N LEU A 433 -39.16 -18.69 -11.12
CA LEU A 433 -38.47 -19.83 -11.68
C LEU A 433 -39.37 -21.04 -11.40
N PHE A 434 -39.93 -21.63 -12.46
CA PHE A 434 -40.62 -22.90 -12.38
C PHE A 434 -39.61 -23.99 -12.01
N CYS A 435 -39.68 -24.49 -10.78
CA CYS A 435 -38.93 -25.65 -10.33
C CYS A 435 -39.80 -26.90 -10.52
N VAL A 436 -39.49 -27.71 -11.55
CA VAL A 436 -40.02 -29.07 -11.65
C VAL A 436 -39.35 -29.91 -10.57
N THR A 437 -40.12 -30.59 -9.73
CA THR A 437 -39.59 -31.42 -8.66
C THR A 437 -39.66 -32.89 -9.05
N ARG A 438 -38.86 -33.74 -8.39
CA ARG A 438 -38.73 -35.18 -8.64
C ARG A 438 -40.02 -36.01 -8.42
N LYS A 439 -41.17 -35.35 -8.21
CA LYS A 439 -42.51 -35.95 -8.15
C LYS A 439 -43.33 -35.77 -9.43
N ASP A 440 -42.78 -35.07 -10.43
CA ASP A 440 -43.45 -34.79 -11.70
C ASP A 440 -42.94 -35.67 -12.86
N SER A 441 -42.15 -36.72 -12.55
CA SER A 441 -41.52 -37.61 -13.54
C SER A 441 -42.50 -38.42 -14.39
N ASP A 442 -43.74 -38.55 -13.94
CA ASP A 442 -44.76 -39.40 -14.58
C ASP A 442 -45.55 -38.63 -15.67
N LEU A 443 -45.18 -37.38 -15.94
CA LEU A 443 -45.83 -36.48 -16.90
C LEU A 443 -44.96 -36.13 -18.12
N LEU A 444 -43.79 -36.74 -18.28
CA LEU A 444 -42.94 -36.58 -19.45
C LEU A 444 -42.81 -37.91 -20.19
N ASP A 445 -43.58 -38.04 -21.28
CA ASP A 445 -43.40 -39.12 -22.24
C ASP A 445 -42.15 -38.82 -23.08
N LEU A 446 -41.09 -39.61 -22.86
CA LEU A 446 -39.77 -39.43 -23.47
C LEU A 446 -39.66 -40.08 -24.85
N ASP A 447 -40.71 -40.75 -25.33
CA ASP A 447 -40.72 -41.40 -26.66
C ASP A 447 -40.97 -40.40 -27.82
N ASP A 448 -41.27 -39.13 -27.54
CA ASP A 448 -41.49 -38.07 -28.54
C ASP A 448 -40.22 -37.20 -28.83
N LEU A 449 -39.05 -37.60 -28.33
CA LEU A 449 -37.80 -36.81 -28.43
C LEU A 449 -36.61 -37.55 -29.07
N TYR A 450 -36.87 -38.59 -29.89
CA TYR A 450 -35.90 -39.20 -30.79
C TYR A 450 -36.09 -38.81 -32.25
#